data_AF-A0A3D5CXC1-F1
#
_entry.id   AF-A0A3D5CXC1-F1
#
_cell.length_a   1.000
_cell.length_b   1.000
_cell.length_c   1.000
_cell.angle_alpha   90.00
_cell.angle_beta   90.00
_cell.angle_gamma   90.00
#
_symmetry.space_group_name_H-M   'P 1'
#
loop_
_entity.id
_entity.type
_entity.pdbx_description
1 polymer ?
#
loop_
_entity_poly.entity_id
_entity_poly.type
_entity_poly.pdbx_seq_one_letter_code
_entity_poly.pdbx_strand_id
1 'polypeptide(L)'
;ALLKKLNRQLGLTIVLITHEMQVVKEICNKVAVMEAGRIIESGSSVQIFSHPKEELTKDFIRTATHLDQALEKITGQQGFAEELTDKWLVELSYVGSQTNEPLIAQLYSKYQVTANILYGNIEWLQETPIGSLVVTLAGDSIQKQKALDYLIQLGIKVNLLQKHETQERIKLVEGGV
;
A
#
# COMPACT_ATOMS: atom_id res chain seq x y z
N ALA A 1 -20.03 -14.78 -0.57
CA ALA A 1 -20.62 -15.22 -1.86
C ALA A 1 -20.94 -16.74 -1.88
N LEU A 2 -22.05 -17.13 -2.53
CA LEU A 2 -22.54 -18.51 -2.71
C LEU A 2 -21.47 -19.46 -3.30
N LEU A 3 -20.67 -18.98 -4.26
CA LEU A 3 -19.64 -19.77 -4.95
C LEU A 3 -18.56 -20.30 -4.00
N LYS A 4 -18.09 -19.46 -3.06
CA LYS A 4 -17.11 -19.86 -2.04
C LYS A 4 -17.67 -20.96 -1.11
N LYS A 5 -18.96 -20.87 -0.78
CA LYS A 5 -19.67 -21.88 0.01
C LYS A 5 -19.79 -23.20 -0.76
N LEU A 6 -20.17 -23.15 -2.04
CA LEU A 6 -20.27 -24.33 -2.90
C LEU A 6 -18.90 -25.00 -3.11
N ASN A 7 -17.84 -24.23 -3.37
CA ASN A 7 -16.47 -24.76 -3.46
C ASN A 7 -16.08 -25.52 -2.18
N ARG A 8 -16.33 -24.96 -1.00
CA ARG A 8 -16.03 -25.61 0.29
C ARG A 8 -16.89 -26.85 0.57
N GLN A 9 -18.18 -26.81 0.21
CA GLN A 9 -19.10 -27.91 0.49
C GLN A 9 -18.98 -29.08 -0.49
N LEU A 10 -18.66 -28.80 -1.76
CA LEU A 10 -18.71 -29.77 -2.86
C LEU A 10 -17.32 -30.08 -3.45
N GLY A 11 -16.25 -29.39 -3.02
CA GLY A 11 -14.89 -29.61 -3.53
C GLY A 11 -14.69 -29.20 -4.99
N LEU A 12 -15.51 -28.29 -5.52
CA LEU A 12 -15.50 -27.90 -6.93
C LEU A 12 -14.32 -27.02 -7.29
N THR A 13 -13.65 -27.27 -8.42
CA THR A 13 -12.72 -26.30 -9.02
C THR A 13 -13.50 -25.21 -9.75
N ILE A 14 -13.27 -23.95 -9.41
CA ILE A 14 -13.93 -22.79 -10.02
C ILE A 14 -12.85 -21.91 -10.67
N VAL A 15 -13.06 -21.56 -11.95
CA VAL A 15 -12.28 -20.54 -12.65
C VAL A 15 -13.20 -19.34 -12.85
N LEU A 16 -12.77 -18.18 -12.36
CA LEU A 16 -13.50 -16.92 -12.47
C LEU A 16 -12.66 -15.94 -13.31
N ILE A 17 -13.33 -15.25 -14.24
CA ILE A 17 -12.73 -14.15 -15.01
C ILE A 17 -13.52 -12.90 -14.64
N THR A 18 -12.82 -11.91 -14.07
CA THR A 18 -13.42 -10.63 -13.69
C THR A 18 -12.37 -9.53 -13.73
N HIS A 19 -12.83 -8.30 -13.94
CA HIS A 19 -12.02 -7.09 -13.76
C HIS A 19 -12.18 -6.50 -12.34
N GLU A 20 -13.13 -7.00 -11.56
CA GLU A 20 -13.43 -6.50 -10.22
C GLU A 20 -12.55 -7.19 -9.18
N MET A 21 -11.52 -6.48 -8.73
CA MET A 21 -10.59 -6.99 -7.71
C MET A 21 -11.26 -7.30 -6.36
N GLN A 22 -12.35 -6.64 -6.03
CA GLN A 22 -13.13 -6.95 -4.81
C GLN A 22 -13.67 -8.39 -4.83
N VAL A 23 -14.15 -8.86 -5.99
CA VAL A 23 -14.63 -10.24 -6.16
C VAL A 23 -13.46 -11.23 -6.07
N VAL A 24 -12.32 -10.88 -6.67
CA VAL A 24 -11.10 -11.70 -6.60
C VAL A 24 -10.65 -11.87 -5.15
N LYS A 25 -10.65 -10.80 -4.37
CA LYS A 25 -10.31 -10.80 -2.94
C LYS A 25 -11.27 -11.66 -2.11
N GLU A 26 -12.58 -11.61 -2.39
CA GLU A 26 -13.56 -12.35 -1.58
C GLU A 26 -13.54 -13.87 -1.86
N ILE A 27 -13.40 -14.26 -3.14
CA ILE A 27 -13.67 -15.63 -3.60
C ILE A 27 -12.39 -16.41 -3.93
N CYS A 28 -11.39 -15.77 -4.56
CA CYS A 28 -10.27 -16.47 -5.17
C CYS A 28 -9.14 -16.80 -4.17
N ASN A 29 -8.46 -17.91 -4.43
CA ASN A 29 -7.25 -18.35 -3.72
C ASN A 29 -5.97 -18.15 -4.54
N LYS A 30 -6.09 -18.25 -5.87
CA LYS A 30 -5.03 -17.95 -6.84
C LYS A 30 -5.54 -16.90 -7.82
N VAL A 31 -4.62 -16.10 -8.31
CA VAL A 31 -4.90 -15.01 -9.25
C VAL A 31 -3.87 -15.05 -10.37
N ALA A 32 -4.32 -14.82 -11.59
CA ALA A 32 -3.49 -14.56 -12.75
C ALA A 32 -3.98 -13.27 -13.40
N VAL A 33 -3.07 -12.33 -13.63
CA VAL A 33 -3.32 -11.07 -14.31
C VAL A 33 -2.85 -11.22 -15.75
N MET A 34 -3.69 -10.79 -16.69
CA MET A 34 -3.43 -10.92 -18.11
C MET A 34 -3.44 -9.56 -18.80
N GLU A 35 -2.50 -9.37 -19.71
CA GLU A 35 -2.43 -8.21 -20.61
C GLU A 35 -2.05 -8.70 -22.02
N ALA A 36 -2.68 -8.12 -23.04
CA ALA A 36 -2.41 -8.45 -24.45
C ALA A 36 -2.40 -9.97 -24.76
N GLY A 37 -3.30 -10.72 -24.11
CA GLY A 37 -3.43 -12.17 -24.29
C GLY A 37 -2.35 -13.02 -23.61
N ARG A 38 -1.54 -12.43 -22.71
CA ARG A 38 -0.48 -13.14 -21.96
C ARG A 38 -0.70 -12.98 -20.47
N ILE A 39 -0.33 -13.99 -19.69
CA ILE A 39 -0.27 -13.87 -18.23
C ILE A 39 1.00 -13.09 -17.89
N ILE A 40 0.83 -11.90 -17.34
CA ILE A 40 1.95 -11.04 -16.92
C ILE A 40 2.34 -11.31 -15.46
N GLU A 41 1.38 -11.71 -14.63
CA GLU A 41 1.62 -11.98 -13.22
C GLU A 41 0.71 -13.10 -12.72
N SER A 42 1.21 -13.98 -11.85
CA SER A 42 0.38 -15.01 -11.21
C SER A 42 0.92 -15.40 -9.85
N GLY A 43 0.02 -15.77 -8.93
CA GLY A 43 0.39 -16.11 -7.56
C GLY A 43 -0.82 -16.43 -6.69
N SER A 44 -0.57 -16.56 -5.38
CA SER A 44 -1.67 -16.56 -4.40
C SER A 44 -2.34 -15.19 -4.39
N SER A 45 -3.64 -15.14 -4.04
CA SER A 45 -4.31 -13.85 -3.86
C SER A 45 -3.57 -12.96 -2.85
N VAL A 46 -3.08 -13.54 -1.75
CA VAL A 46 -2.26 -12.81 -0.77
C VAL A 46 -1.02 -12.19 -1.39
N GLN A 47 -0.26 -12.95 -2.18
CA GLN A 47 0.95 -12.44 -2.83
C GLN A 47 0.64 -11.34 -3.84
N ILE A 48 -0.37 -11.53 -4.70
CA ILE A 48 -0.75 -10.55 -5.72
C ILE A 48 -1.19 -9.24 -5.07
N PHE A 49 -2.05 -9.29 -4.04
CA PHE A 49 -2.55 -8.09 -3.37
C PHE A 49 -1.52 -7.39 -2.49
N SER A 50 -0.54 -8.11 -1.94
CA SER A 50 0.46 -7.53 -1.04
C SER A 50 1.75 -7.07 -1.74
N HIS A 51 2.21 -7.84 -2.72
CA HIS A 51 3.47 -7.62 -3.42
C HIS A 51 3.28 -7.72 -4.94
N PRO A 52 2.41 -6.88 -5.52
CA PRO A 52 2.27 -6.81 -6.97
C PRO A 52 3.58 -6.34 -7.59
N LYS A 53 4.02 -7.05 -8.63
CA LYS A 53 5.24 -6.75 -9.37
C LYS A 53 4.97 -5.90 -10.59
N GLU A 54 3.94 -6.25 -11.36
CA GLU A 54 3.59 -5.57 -12.60
C GLU A 54 2.80 -4.28 -12.34
N GLU A 55 3.04 -3.25 -13.15
CA GLU A 55 2.36 -1.95 -13.02
C GLU A 55 0.84 -2.09 -13.16
N LEU A 56 0.37 -2.84 -14.15
CA LEU A 56 -1.06 -3.08 -14.34
C LEU A 56 -1.69 -3.75 -13.10
N THR A 57 -0.99 -4.69 -12.46
CA THR A 57 -1.46 -5.32 -11.23
C THR A 57 -1.54 -4.31 -10.07
N LYS A 58 -0.55 -3.41 -9.96
CA LYS A 58 -0.53 -2.34 -8.94
C LYS A 58 -1.74 -1.42 -9.12
N ASP A 59 -2.03 -0.98 -10.34
CA ASP A 59 -3.16 -0.09 -10.65
C ASP A 59 -4.50 -0.71 -10.27
N PHE A 60 -4.69 -2.00 -10.58
CA PHE A 60 -5.89 -2.73 -10.18
C PHE A 60 -6.05 -2.79 -8.66
N ILE A 61 -4.97 -3.02 -7.92
CA ILE A 61 -5.02 -3.12 -6.45
C ILE A 61 -5.25 -1.75 -5.80
N ARG A 62 -4.62 -0.69 -6.31
CA ARG A 62 -4.83 0.67 -5.81
C ARG A 62 -6.28 1.12 -5.97
N THR A 63 -6.87 0.80 -7.13
CA THR A 63 -8.30 1.03 -7.39
C THR A 63 -9.17 0.21 -6.43
N ALA A 64 -8.82 -1.06 -6.19
CA ALA A 64 -9.58 -1.93 -5.30
C ALA A 64 -9.59 -1.43 -3.86
N THR A 65 -8.45 -0.95 -3.37
CA THR A 65 -8.27 -0.54 -1.96
C THR A 65 -8.78 0.87 -1.65
N HIS A 66 -9.33 1.57 -2.65
CA HIS A 66 -9.75 2.97 -2.57
C HIS A 66 -8.64 3.93 -2.11
N LEU A 67 -7.37 3.51 -2.22
CA LEU A 67 -6.23 4.28 -1.76
C LEU A 67 -6.08 5.57 -2.56
N ASP A 68 -6.18 5.49 -3.88
CA ASP A 68 -6.01 6.66 -4.75
C ASP A 68 -7.09 7.72 -4.48
N GLN A 69 -8.35 7.29 -4.27
CA GLN A 69 -9.44 8.20 -3.90
C GLN A 69 -9.19 8.89 -2.55
N ALA A 70 -8.57 8.19 -1.60
CA ALA A 70 -8.18 8.78 -0.32
C ALA A 70 -7.03 9.79 -0.52
N LEU A 71 -6.01 9.44 -1.30
CA LEU A 71 -4.88 10.32 -1.61
C LEU A 71 -5.31 11.58 -2.37
N GLU A 72 -6.23 11.48 -3.33
CA GLU A 72 -6.80 12.63 -4.05
C GLU A 72 -7.55 13.56 -3.10
N LYS A 73 -8.34 13.01 -2.16
CA LYS A 73 -9.05 13.82 -1.16
C LYS A 73 -8.10 14.53 -0.21
N ILE A 74 -7.03 13.84 0.22
CA ILE A 74 -6.02 14.39 1.12
C ILE A 74 -5.23 15.50 0.43
N THR A 75 -4.73 15.24 -0.78
CA THR A 75 -3.91 16.19 -1.53
C THR A 75 -4.72 17.36 -2.12
N GLY A 76 -6.02 17.15 -2.39
CA GLY A 76 -6.94 18.17 -2.86
C GLY A 76 -7.43 19.16 -1.78
N GLN A 77 -7.10 18.95 -0.50
CA GLN A 77 -7.44 19.89 0.57
C GLN A 77 -6.58 21.15 0.47
N GLN A 78 -7.23 22.32 0.50
CA GLN A 78 -6.52 23.60 0.56
C GLN A 78 -5.66 23.67 1.82
N GLY A 79 -4.39 24.08 1.68
CA GLY A 79 -3.44 24.15 2.79
C GLY A 79 -2.66 22.87 3.08
N PHE A 80 -3.02 21.72 2.47
CA PHE A 80 -2.30 20.46 2.71
C PHE A 80 -0.81 20.54 2.32
N ALA A 81 -0.49 21.25 1.24
CA ALA A 81 0.90 21.47 0.83
C ALA A 81 1.70 22.30 1.86
N GLU A 82 1.05 23.24 2.56
CA GLU A 82 1.68 24.03 3.62
C GLU A 82 1.91 23.17 4.87
N GLU A 83 0.96 22.27 5.18
CA GLU A 83 1.08 21.31 6.28
C GLU A 83 2.20 20.27 6.07
N LEU A 84 2.62 20.04 4.83
CA LEU A 84 3.72 19.15 4.46
C LEU A 84 5.12 19.78 4.56
N THR A 85 5.23 21.07 4.88
CA THR A 85 6.54 21.73 5.03
C THR A 85 7.41 20.98 6.05
N ASP A 86 8.59 20.53 5.62
CA ASP A 86 9.55 19.72 6.39
C ASP A 86 9.03 18.32 6.81
N LYS A 87 7.99 17.81 6.14
CA LYS A 87 7.44 16.48 6.35
C LYS A 87 7.60 15.58 5.12
N TRP A 88 7.67 14.28 5.38
CA TRP A 88 7.63 13.26 4.32
C TRP A 88 6.26 12.61 4.31
N LEU A 89 5.63 12.56 3.13
CA LEU A 89 4.40 11.81 2.93
C LEU A 89 4.76 10.37 2.53
N VAL A 90 4.34 9.41 3.34
CA VAL A 90 4.77 8.02 3.22
C VAL A 90 3.54 7.11 3.25
N GLU A 91 3.48 6.20 2.30
CA GLU A 91 2.58 5.05 2.30
C GLU A 91 3.31 3.85 2.93
N LEU A 92 2.66 3.22 3.91
CA LEU A 92 3.13 2.03 4.61
C LEU A 92 2.18 0.88 4.31
N SER A 93 2.67 -0.21 3.72
CA SER A 93 1.89 -1.42 3.46
C SER A 93 2.37 -2.57 4.34
N TYR A 94 1.43 -3.24 5.01
CA TYR A 94 1.70 -4.36 5.93
C TYR A 94 0.89 -5.59 5.55
N VAL A 95 1.45 -6.75 5.87
CA VAL A 95 0.93 -8.07 5.52
C VAL A 95 1.16 -9.02 6.69
N GLY A 96 0.11 -9.72 7.12
CA GLY A 96 0.23 -10.70 8.19
C GLY A 96 0.33 -10.11 9.59
N SER A 97 0.97 -10.83 10.51
CA SER A 97 0.96 -10.58 11.97
C SER A 97 1.75 -9.35 12.45
N GLN A 98 2.15 -8.46 11.55
CA GLN A 98 2.91 -7.24 11.87
C GLN A 98 2.05 -6.12 12.46
N THR A 99 0.73 -6.33 12.55
CA THR A 99 -0.25 -5.36 13.00
C THR A 99 -0.28 -5.14 14.52
N ASN A 100 0.47 -5.94 15.30
CA ASN A 100 0.41 -5.91 16.76
C ASN A 100 1.46 -5.02 17.42
N GLU A 101 2.41 -4.46 16.65
CA GLU A 101 3.41 -3.55 17.19
C GLU A 101 2.96 -2.08 17.11
N PRO A 102 3.18 -1.27 18.16
CA PRO A 102 2.81 0.14 18.17
C PRO A 102 3.85 0.97 17.39
N LEU A 103 3.92 0.77 16.08
CA LEU A 103 4.93 1.35 15.18
C LEU A 103 5.07 2.86 15.37
N ILE A 104 3.95 3.59 15.39
CA ILE A 104 3.91 5.04 15.54
C ILE A 104 4.58 5.49 16.84
N ALA A 105 4.33 4.80 17.95
CA ALA A 105 4.95 5.11 19.23
C ALA A 105 6.45 4.83 19.21
N GLN A 106 6.88 3.74 18.54
CA GLN A 106 8.29 3.40 18.39
C GLN A 106 9.06 4.41 17.53
N LEU A 107 8.44 4.93 16.46
CA LEU A 107 9.04 5.98 15.62
C LEU A 107 9.39 7.21 16.46
N TYR A 108 8.46 7.63 17.31
CA TYR A 108 8.68 8.74 18.23
C TYR A 108 9.73 8.41 19.29
N SER A 109 9.58 7.29 20.01
CA SER A 109 10.46 6.98 21.14
C SER A 109 11.92 6.69 20.74
N LYS A 110 12.14 6.06 19.58
CA LYS A 110 13.47 5.59 19.16
C LYS A 110 14.19 6.58 18.25
N TYR A 111 13.44 7.31 17.42
CA TYR A 111 14.00 8.20 16.39
C TYR A 111 13.60 9.67 16.57
N GLN A 112 12.74 10.00 17.53
CA GLN A 112 12.17 11.35 17.68
C GLN A 112 11.43 11.82 16.40
N VAL A 113 10.89 10.86 15.65
CA VAL A 113 10.09 11.11 14.45
C VAL A 113 8.62 11.07 14.83
N THR A 114 7.91 12.16 14.61
CA THR A 114 6.45 12.19 14.80
C THR A 114 5.78 11.72 13.52
N ALA A 115 4.79 10.84 13.67
CA ALA A 115 3.99 10.35 12.57
C ALA A 115 2.52 10.72 12.78
N ASN A 116 1.92 11.39 11.80
CA ASN A 116 0.48 11.67 11.79
C ASN A 116 -0.21 10.82 10.73
N ILE A 117 -1.28 10.12 11.10
CA ILE A 117 -2.02 9.24 10.20
C ILE A 117 -3.06 10.05 9.44
N LEU A 118 -2.94 10.08 8.11
CA LEU A 118 -3.90 10.74 7.22
C LEU A 118 -4.94 9.77 6.67
N TYR A 119 -4.54 8.52 6.47
CA TYR A 119 -5.41 7.44 6.04
C TYR A 119 -4.94 6.13 6.65
N GLY A 120 -5.89 5.25 6.97
CA GLY A 120 -5.60 3.90 7.42
C GLY A 120 -6.73 2.96 7.05
N ASN A 121 -6.38 1.84 6.43
CA ASN A 121 -7.31 0.76 6.12
C ASN A 121 -6.66 -0.59 6.41
N ILE A 122 -7.35 -1.44 7.17
CA ILE A 122 -6.97 -2.82 7.44
C ILE A 122 -8.08 -3.71 6.92
N GLU A 123 -7.71 -4.63 6.04
CA GLU A 123 -8.63 -5.57 5.43
C GLU A 123 -8.13 -7.00 5.58
N TRP A 124 -9.04 -7.93 5.79
CA TRP A 124 -8.71 -9.34 5.85
C TRP A 124 -8.80 -9.94 4.45
N LEU A 125 -7.66 -10.36 3.93
CA LEU A 125 -7.61 -11.18 2.72
C LEU A 125 -7.49 -12.64 3.15
N GLN A 126 -8.63 -13.34 3.10
CA GLN A 126 -8.78 -14.68 3.68
C GLN A 126 -8.50 -14.66 5.19
N GLU A 127 -7.36 -15.16 5.65
CA GLU A 127 -6.93 -15.13 7.06
C GLU A 127 -5.69 -14.27 7.29
N THR A 128 -5.23 -13.57 6.26
CA THR A 128 -4.09 -12.67 6.34
C THR A 128 -4.59 -11.22 6.37
N PRO A 129 -4.35 -10.46 7.45
CA PRO A 129 -4.62 -9.04 7.44
C PRO A 129 -3.63 -8.36 6.50
N ILE A 130 -4.15 -7.49 5.65
CA ILE A 130 -3.40 -6.60 4.77
C ILE A 130 -3.88 -5.20 5.07
N GLY A 131 -2.98 -4.24 5.12
CA GLY A 131 -3.46 -2.87 5.15
C GLY A 131 -2.45 -1.87 4.66
N SER A 132 -2.98 -0.66 4.54
CA SER A 132 -2.28 0.50 4.04
C SER A 132 -2.51 1.64 5.01
N LEU A 133 -1.43 2.35 5.33
CA LEU A 133 -1.44 3.58 6.10
C LEU A 133 -0.77 4.67 5.27
N VAL A 134 -1.38 5.83 5.17
CA VAL A 134 -0.74 7.03 4.64
C VAL A 134 -0.45 7.94 5.82
N VAL A 135 0.83 8.24 6.03
CA VAL A 135 1.29 9.01 7.17
C VAL A 135 2.18 10.17 6.73
N THR A 136 2.21 11.24 7.53
CA THR A 136 3.25 12.26 7.43
C THR A 136 4.27 12.05 8.52
N LEU A 137 5.55 12.09 8.17
CA LEU A 137 6.67 11.97 9.09
C LEU A 137 7.35 13.33 9.24
N ALA A 138 7.44 13.84 10.47
CA ALA A 138 8.17 15.06 10.79
C ALA A 138 9.35 14.77 11.74
N GLY A 139 10.40 15.58 11.64
CA GLY A 139 11.65 15.41 12.39
C GLY A 139 12.87 15.56 11.50
N ASP A 140 14.04 15.36 12.11
CA ASP A 140 15.34 15.44 11.42
C ASP A 140 15.44 14.43 10.26
N SER A 141 15.97 14.85 9.11
CA SER A 141 16.04 14.01 7.90
C SER A 141 16.85 12.72 8.08
N ILE A 142 17.91 12.73 8.90
CA ILE A 142 18.70 11.52 9.19
C ILE A 142 17.86 10.56 10.04
N GLN A 143 17.12 11.09 11.02
CA GLN A 143 16.23 10.27 11.84
C GLN A 143 15.04 9.73 11.05
N LYS A 144 14.42 10.54 10.18
CA LYS A 144 13.37 10.10 9.25
C LYS A 144 13.87 8.93 8.39
N GLN A 145 15.07 9.02 7.84
CA GLN A 145 15.66 7.92 7.06
C GLN A 145 15.85 6.65 7.91
N LYS A 146 16.45 6.76 9.10
CA LYS A 146 16.63 5.61 10.01
C LYS A 146 15.30 4.97 10.43
N ALA A 147 14.26 5.78 10.60
CA ALA A 147 12.90 5.31 10.86
C ALA A 147 12.35 4.52 9.67
N LEU A 148 12.53 4.99 8.43
CA LEU A 148 12.11 4.23 7.23
C LEU A 148 12.86 2.90 7.12
N ASP A 149 14.18 2.91 7.33
CA ASP A 149 15.01 1.70 7.27
C ASP A 149 14.56 0.67 8.32
N TYR A 150 14.19 1.13 9.51
CA TYR A 150 13.63 0.30 10.57
C TYR A 150 12.29 -0.34 10.17
N LEU A 151 11.38 0.42 9.57
CA LEU A 151 10.10 -0.11 9.07
C LEU A 151 10.33 -1.19 8.00
N ILE A 152 11.27 -0.96 7.08
CA ILE A 152 11.65 -1.94 6.05
C ILE A 152 12.22 -3.21 6.69
N GLN A 153 13.06 -3.08 7.72
CA GLN A 153 13.62 -4.23 8.45
C GLN A 153 12.57 -5.06 9.16
N LEU A 154 11.52 -4.43 9.68
CA LEU A 154 10.38 -5.16 10.21
C LEU A 154 9.66 -5.94 9.11
N GLY A 155 9.78 -5.55 7.84
CA GLY A 155 9.09 -6.16 6.71
C GLY A 155 7.84 -5.37 6.29
N ILE A 156 7.76 -4.10 6.70
CA ILE A 156 6.75 -3.15 6.23
C ILE A 156 7.25 -2.57 4.92
N LYS A 157 6.41 -2.61 3.90
CA LYS A 157 6.72 -1.94 2.63
C LYS A 157 6.53 -0.44 2.80
N VAL A 158 7.55 0.31 2.43
CA VAL A 158 7.55 1.78 2.51
C VAL A 158 7.57 2.33 1.09
N ASN A 159 6.58 3.15 0.75
CA ASN A 159 6.53 3.89 -0.50
C ASN A 159 6.49 5.39 -0.19
N LEU A 160 7.53 6.11 -0.58
CA LEU A 160 7.65 7.54 -0.34
C LEU A 160 6.93 8.29 -1.45
N LEU A 161 5.83 8.97 -1.10
CA LEU A 161 4.98 9.67 -2.06
C LEU A 161 5.51 11.07 -2.35
N GLN A 162 5.99 11.79 -1.32
CA GLN A 162 6.50 13.16 -1.47
C GLN A 162 7.50 13.53 -0.38
N LYS A 163 8.56 14.25 -0.76
CA LYS A 163 9.45 14.98 0.16
C LYS A 163 9.19 16.47 -0.02
N HIS A 164 8.76 17.16 1.03
CA HIS A 164 8.82 18.62 1.07
C HIS A 164 9.94 19.04 2.02
N GLU A 165 11.17 18.98 1.52
CA GLU A 165 12.33 19.55 2.21
C GLU A 165 12.45 21.02 1.79
N THR A 166 12.58 21.93 2.75
CA THR A 166 12.51 23.40 2.52
C THR A 166 13.63 23.95 1.63
N GLN A 167 14.48 23.11 1.04
CA GLN A 167 15.46 23.50 0.02
C GLN A 167 15.65 22.38 -1.00
N GLU A 168 14.93 22.43 -2.12
CA GLU A 168 15.55 22.29 -3.45
C GLU A 168 14.54 22.61 -4.55
N ARG A 169 14.94 23.53 -5.43
CA ARG A 169 14.21 23.87 -6.64
C ARG A 169 14.09 22.61 -7.50
N ILE A 170 12.85 22.31 -7.87
CA ILE A 170 12.41 21.36 -8.90
C ILE A 170 13.46 21.26 -10.02
N LYS A 171 14.21 20.14 -10.06
CA LYS A 171 14.83 19.67 -11.29
C LYS A 171 13.87 18.68 -11.94
N LEU A 172 13.19 19.15 -12.97
CA LEU A 172 12.62 18.29 -14.00
C LEU A 172 13.76 17.45 -14.57
N VAL A 173 13.74 16.15 -14.31
CA VAL A 173 14.54 15.20 -15.07
C VAL A 173 13.68 14.76 -16.25
N GLU A 174 13.74 15.54 -17.32
CA GLU A 174 13.44 15.02 -18.66
C GLU A 174 14.70 14.25 -19.11
N GLY A 175 14.61 12.92 -19.18
CA GLY A 175 15.46 12.17 -20.12
C GLY A 175 14.97 12.56 -21.53
N GLY A 176 15.82 12.95 -22.47
CA GLY A 176 17.05 12.29 -22.89
C GLY A 176 16.79 11.74 -24.30
N VAL A 177 17.59 12.19 -25.27
CA VAL A 177 17.88 11.45 -26.50
C VAL A 177 19.37 11.21 -26.51
#